data_AF-A0A1Z4R2Q0-F1
#
_entry.id   AF-A0A1Z4R2Q0-F1
#
_cell.length_a   1.000
_cell.length_b   1.000
_cell.length_c   1.000
_cell.angle_alpha   90.00
_cell.angle_beta   90.00
_cell.angle_gamma   90.00
#
_symmetry.space_group_name_H-M   'P 1'
#
loop_
_entity.id
_entity.type
_entity.pdbx_description
1 polymer ?
#
loop_
_entity_poly.entity_id
_entity_poly.type
_entity_poly.pdbx_seq_one_letter_code
_entity_poly.pdbx_strand_id
1 'polypeptide(L)'
;MCSLRLTNDTWKALGIASECLGLTRADYLEEIVISNLIPCITRENSNISTSNTQNFSQPLPSITRYDQDMERLRTQVQNLQKENLELKERSAINFVHDVIDFEAIGSRILFELKLGRQASAYKAAQKSLNRFIQEIKLLVDSF
;
A
#
# COMPACT_ATOMS: atom_id res chain seq x y z
N MET A 1 -10.45 -40.98 -30.86
CA MET A 1 -10.83 -39.68 -31.47
C MET A 1 -12.04 -39.16 -30.71
N CYS A 2 -11.87 -38.17 -29.84
CA CYS A 2 -12.98 -37.53 -29.13
C CYS A 2 -13.43 -36.31 -29.94
N SER A 3 -14.74 -36.16 -30.18
CA SER A 3 -15.30 -35.03 -30.92
C SER A 3 -16.23 -34.24 -30.01
N LEU A 4 -16.00 -32.93 -29.90
CA LEU A 4 -16.81 -31.99 -29.12
C LEU A 4 -17.45 -30.98 -30.07
N ARG A 5 -18.75 -30.75 -29.94
CA ARG A 5 -19.46 -29.73 -30.73
C ARG A 5 -19.56 -28.45 -29.91
N LEU A 6 -18.93 -27.39 -30.43
CA LEU A 6 -18.95 -26.07 -29.83
C LEU A 6 -19.76 -25.11 -30.71
N THR A 7 -20.39 -24.11 -30.09
CA THR A 7 -21.00 -23.02 -30.86
C THR A 7 -19.89 -22.14 -31.47
N ASN A 8 -20.23 -21.41 -32.52
CA ASN A 8 -19.28 -20.52 -33.20
C ASN A 8 -18.68 -19.47 -32.24
N ASP A 9 -19.50 -18.94 -31.32
CA ASP A 9 -19.05 -17.93 -30.37
C ASP A 9 -18.11 -18.54 -29.31
N THR A 10 -18.42 -19.74 -28.83
CA THR A 10 -17.52 -20.48 -27.91
C THR A 10 -16.21 -20.84 -28.59
N TRP A 11 -16.23 -21.24 -29.87
CA TRP A 11 -15.01 -21.56 -30.63
C TRP A 11 -14.10 -20.33 -30.83
N LYS A 12 -14.70 -19.16 -31.10
CA LYS A 12 -13.98 -17.90 -31.20
C LYS A 12 -13.36 -17.49 -29.87
N ALA A 13 -14.15 -17.50 -28.79
CA ALA A 13 -13.67 -17.16 -27.45
C ALA A 13 -12.52 -18.07 -27.00
N LEU A 14 -12.64 -19.38 -27.25
CA LEU A 14 -11.58 -20.35 -26.99
C LEU A 14 -10.29 -20.00 -27.75
N GLY A 15 -10.40 -19.58 -29.00
CA GLY A 15 -9.25 -19.15 -29.80
C GLY A 15 -8.52 -17.94 -29.24
N ILE A 16 -9.28 -16.93 -28.80
CA ILE A 16 -8.71 -15.71 -28.21
C ILE A 16 -8.01 -16.08 -26.89
N ALA A 17 -8.66 -16.86 -26.03
CA ALA A 17 -8.09 -17.27 -24.76
C ALA A 17 -6.83 -18.12 -24.92
N SER A 18 -6.81 -19.08 -25.86
CA SER A 18 -5.62 -19.89 -26.11
C SER A 18 -4.46 -19.06 -26.65
N GLU A 19 -4.73 -18.08 -27.52
CA GLU A 19 -3.71 -17.19 -28.07
C GLU A 19 -3.10 -16.28 -27.01
N CYS A 20 -3.92 -15.72 -26.10
CA CYS A 20 -3.43 -14.93 -24.96
C CYS A 20 -2.48 -15.73 -24.04
N LEU A 21 -2.64 -17.05 -24.00
CA LEU A 21 -1.82 -17.96 -23.21
C LEU A 21 -0.68 -18.61 -24.02
N GLY A 22 -0.58 -18.33 -25.32
CA GLY A 22 0.42 -18.93 -26.20
C GLY A 22 0.22 -20.44 -26.45
N LEU A 23 -0.98 -20.96 -26.20
CA LEU A 23 -1.33 -22.39 -26.35
C LEU A 23 -2.08 -22.65 -27.65
N THR A 24 -2.05 -23.90 -28.13
CA THR A 24 -2.99 -24.31 -29.18
C THR A 24 -4.39 -24.45 -28.59
N ARG A 25 -5.43 -24.26 -29.41
CA ARG A 25 -6.82 -24.44 -28.99
C ARG A 25 -7.10 -25.84 -28.40
N ALA A 26 -6.37 -26.87 -28.89
CA ALA A 26 -6.52 -28.24 -28.42
C ALA A 26 -5.92 -28.44 -27.03
N ASP A 27 -4.70 -27.94 -26.80
CA ASP A 27 -4.01 -28.04 -25.50
C ASP A 27 -4.78 -27.27 -24.42
N TYR A 28 -5.30 -26.09 -24.77
CA TYR A 28 -6.11 -25.30 -23.86
C TYR A 28 -7.45 -25.98 -23.51
N LEU A 29 -8.09 -26.65 -24.48
CA LEU A 29 -9.29 -27.46 -24.21
C LEU A 29 -8.98 -28.65 -23.29
N GLU A 30 -7.85 -29.32 -23.50
CA GLU A 30 -7.42 -30.42 -22.65
C GLU A 30 -7.16 -29.94 -21.22
N GLU A 31 -6.52 -28.79 -21.04
CA GLU A 31 -6.31 -28.17 -19.72
C GLU A 31 -7.63 -27.79 -19.04
N ILE A 32 -8.60 -27.23 -19.78
CA ILE A 32 -9.94 -26.94 -19.26
C ILE A 32 -10.63 -28.24 -18.82
N VAL A 33 -10.58 -29.29 -19.64
CA VAL A 33 -11.24 -30.56 -19.31
C VAL A 33 -10.59 -31.21 -18.08
N ILE A 34 -9.25 -31.23 -18.01
CA ILE A 34 -8.50 -31.76 -16.86
C ILE A 34 -8.74 -30.92 -15.60
N SER A 35 -8.90 -29.60 -15.72
CA SER A 35 -9.21 -28.72 -14.58
C SER A 35 -10.63 -28.87 -14.07
N ASN A 36 -11.60 -29.17 -14.93
CA ASN A 36 -12.99 -29.37 -14.52
C ASN A 36 -13.31 -30.80 -14.06
N LEU A 37 -12.55 -31.82 -14.48
CA LEU A 37 -12.71 -33.20 -13.99
C LEU A 37 -12.29 -33.39 -12.53
N ILE A 38 -11.51 -32.45 -11.99
CA ILE A 38 -11.15 -32.42 -10.57
C ILE A 38 -11.88 -31.22 -9.96
N PRO A 39 -12.94 -31.39 -9.15
CA PRO A 39 -13.53 -30.26 -8.46
C PRO A 39 -12.52 -29.79 -7.41
N CYS A 40 -11.65 -28.85 -7.78
CA CYS A 40 -10.64 -28.32 -6.90
C CYS A 40 -11.00 -26.87 -6.55
N ILE A 41 -11.30 -26.64 -5.28
CA ILE A 41 -11.58 -25.33 -4.70
C ILE A 41 -10.29 -24.48 -4.59
N THR A 42 -9.15 -25.02 -5.03
CA THR A 42 -7.85 -24.35 -5.09
C THR A 42 -7.01 -25.01 -6.18
N ARG A 43 -6.96 -24.48 -7.41
CA ARG A 43 -5.99 -24.96 -8.40
C ARG A 43 -4.96 -23.87 -8.70
N GLU A 44 -3.95 -23.89 -7.85
CA GLU A 44 -2.66 -23.23 -8.01
C GLU A 44 -1.96 -23.73 -9.29
N ASN A 45 -1.36 -22.81 -10.04
CA ASN A 45 -0.65 -23.06 -11.29
C ASN A 45 0.70 -23.73 -11.04
N SER A 46 0.87 -24.94 -11.54
CA SER A 46 2.15 -25.65 -11.64
C SER A 46 1.93 -26.79 -12.64
N ASN A 47 2.78 -27.21 -13.57
CA ASN A 47 4.17 -26.99 -13.98
C ASN A 47 4.36 -27.92 -15.20
N ILE A 48 5.32 -27.69 -16.11
CA ILE A 48 6.22 -28.74 -16.65
C ILE A 48 7.51 -28.00 -17.04
N SER A 49 8.76 -28.37 -16.72
CA SER A 49 9.49 -29.64 -16.62
C SER A 49 10.74 -29.40 -15.73
N THR A 50 11.46 -30.34 -15.08
CA THR A 50 12.01 -31.63 -15.52
C THR A 50 12.63 -32.32 -14.28
N SER A 51 12.49 -33.65 -14.22
CA SER A 51 13.40 -34.70 -13.69
C SER A 51 14.35 -34.48 -12.48
N ASN A 52 14.24 -35.48 -11.56
CA ASN A 52 15.26 -36.10 -10.70
C ASN A 52 15.34 -35.70 -9.21
N THR A 53 15.23 -36.74 -8.38
CA THR A 53 15.84 -36.95 -7.05
C THR A 53 15.16 -36.33 -5.82
N GLN A 54 15.09 -37.18 -4.79
CA GLN A 54 14.92 -36.91 -3.35
C GLN A 54 13.51 -36.71 -2.79
N ASN A 55 13.04 -37.79 -2.14
CA ASN A 55 12.52 -37.80 -0.77
C ASN A 55 12.31 -36.42 -0.15
N PHE A 56 11.09 -35.92 -0.16
CA PHE A 56 10.55 -35.19 0.99
C PHE A 56 9.07 -35.49 1.06
N SER A 57 8.70 -36.40 1.96
CA SER A 57 7.41 -36.39 2.61
C SER A 57 7.26 -35.03 3.32
N GLN A 58 6.90 -34.00 2.57
CA GLN A 58 6.55 -32.71 3.12
C GLN A 58 5.17 -32.87 3.77
N PRO A 59 5.04 -32.67 5.09
CA PRO A 59 3.73 -32.63 5.70
C PRO A 59 3.01 -31.41 5.13
N LEU A 60 1.79 -31.62 4.62
CA LEU A 60 0.84 -30.54 4.32
C LEU A 60 0.92 -29.49 5.44
N PRO A 61 0.93 -28.18 5.12
CA PRO A 61 0.99 -27.15 6.14
C PRO A 61 -0.20 -27.36 7.08
N SER A 62 0.13 -27.74 8.31
CA SER A 62 -0.85 -27.91 9.38
C SER A 62 -1.73 -26.66 9.44
N ILE A 63 -3.04 -26.80 9.69
CA ILE A 63 -3.95 -25.67 9.92
C ILE A 63 -3.36 -24.72 10.99
N THR A 64 -2.61 -25.29 11.96
CA THR A 64 -1.85 -24.56 12.98
C THR A 64 -0.77 -23.61 12.43
N ARG A 65 -0.19 -23.91 11.26
CA ARG A 65 0.86 -23.09 10.61
C ARG A 65 0.25 -21.84 9.97
N TYR A 66 -0.93 -21.97 9.36
CA TYR A 66 -1.66 -20.82 8.82
C TYR A 66 -2.12 -19.86 9.91
N ASP A 67 -2.63 -20.38 11.03
CA ASP A 67 -3.02 -19.55 12.17
C ASP A 67 -1.81 -18.78 12.75
N GLN A 68 -0.65 -19.43 12.83
CA GLN A 68 0.60 -18.79 13.26
C GLN A 68 1.06 -17.70 12.29
N ASP A 69 0.99 -17.95 10.98
CA ASP A 69 1.37 -16.97 9.96
C ASP A 69 0.42 -15.77 9.95
N MET A 70 -0.89 -16.00 10.12
CA MET A 70 -1.90 -14.95 10.23
C MET A 70 -1.68 -14.08 11.47
N GLU A 71 -1.34 -14.69 12.61
CA GLU A 71 -1.06 -13.95 13.85
C GLU A 71 0.24 -13.13 13.73
N ARG A 72 1.25 -13.69 13.07
CA ARG A 72 2.50 -12.98 12.76
C ARG A 72 2.25 -11.79 11.85
N LEU A 73 1.38 -11.95 10.85
CA LEU A 73 1.01 -10.87 9.93
C LEU A 73 0.26 -9.75 10.65
N ARG A 74 -0.69 -10.10 11.54
CA ARG A 74 -1.39 -9.12 12.38
C ARG A 74 -0.43 -8.33 13.25
N THR A 75 0.52 -9.02 13.88
CA THR A 75 1.54 -8.38 14.71
C THR A 75 2.41 -7.41 13.88
N GLN A 76 2.81 -7.80 12.66
CA GLN A 76 3.54 -6.91 11.76
C GLN A 76 2.73 -5.68 11.37
N VAL A 77 1.46 -5.85 11.01
CA VAL A 77 0.57 -4.73 10.65
C VAL A 77 0.42 -3.77 11.83
N GLN A 78 0.24 -4.28 13.05
CA GLN A 78 0.15 -3.44 14.25
C GLN A 78 1.45 -2.67 14.51
N ASN A 79 2.60 -3.33 14.39
CA ASN A 79 3.90 -2.68 14.56
C ASN A 79 4.13 -1.59 13.50
N LEU A 80 3.82 -1.88 12.23
CA LEU A 80 3.92 -0.91 11.13
C LEU A 80 2.95 0.25 11.31
N GLN A 81 1.74 0.01 11.82
CA GLN A 81 0.79 1.09 12.12
C GLN A 81 1.33 2.00 13.22
N LYS A 82 1.91 1.42 14.27
CA LYS A 82 2.55 2.18 15.35
C LYS A 82 3.75 3.00 14.84
N GLU A 83 4.65 2.39 14.08
CA GLU A 83 5.81 3.07 13.51
C GLU A 83 5.40 4.21 12.56
N ASN A 84 4.39 3.99 11.70
CA ASN A 84 3.86 5.04 10.84
C ASN A 84 3.26 6.21 11.62
N LEU A 85 2.61 5.95 12.76
CA LEU A 85 2.09 7.00 13.63
C LEU A 85 3.24 7.85 14.20
N GLU A 86 4.26 7.19 14.76
CA GLU A 86 5.45 7.87 15.31
C GLU A 86 6.21 8.66 14.23
N LEU A 87 6.35 8.10 13.03
CA LEU A 87 6.96 8.79 11.89
C LEU A 87 6.14 10.01 11.45
N LYS A 88 4.82 9.91 11.44
CA LYS A 88 3.93 11.03 11.11
C LYS A 88 4.04 12.16 12.12
N GLU A 89 4.13 11.83 13.41
CA GLU A 89 4.36 12.81 14.49
C GLU A 89 5.73 13.49 14.33
N ARG A 90 6.80 12.72 14.17
CA ARG A 90 8.15 13.25 13.93
C ARG A 90 8.23 14.13 12.67
N SER A 91 7.57 13.72 11.58
CA SER A 91 7.56 14.51 10.34
C SER A 91 6.82 15.83 10.52
N ALA A 92 5.77 15.88 11.33
CA ALA A 92 5.03 17.12 11.61
C ALA A 92 5.89 18.09 12.43
N ILE A 93 6.63 17.58 13.42
CA ILE A 93 7.56 18.36 14.25
C ILE A 93 8.67 18.97 13.38
N ASN A 94 9.34 18.14 12.55
CA ASN A 94 10.39 18.61 11.66
C ASN A 94 9.87 19.64 10.64
N PHE A 95 8.66 19.46 10.11
CA PHE A 95 8.06 20.43 9.19
C PHE A 95 7.91 21.82 9.82
N VAL A 96 7.42 21.88 11.06
CA VAL A 96 7.24 23.16 11.75
C VAL A 96 8.58 23.81 12.08
N HIS A 97 9.60 23.03 12.44
CA HIS A 97 10.91 23.55 12.81
C HIS A 97 11.75 24.00 11.60
N ASP A 98 11.76 23.19 10.53
CA ASP A 98 12.75 23.33 9.44
C ASP A 98 12.18 23.94 8.15
N VAL A 99 10.86 23.86 7.95
CA VAL A 99 10.22 24.30 6.70
C VAL A 99 9.46 25.62 6.86
N ILE A 100 8.86 25.85 8.02
CA ILE A 100 8.08 27.08 8.26
C ILE A 100 8.98 28.21 8.75
N ASP A 101 9.22 29.19 7.88
CA ASP A 101 9.81 30.46 8.29
C ASP A 101 8.74 31.39 8.92
N PHE A 102 8.54 31.20 10.23
CA PHE A 102 7.62 32.02 11.03
C PHE A 102 7.99 33.50 11.06
N GLU A 103 9.27 33.85 10.90
CA GLU A 103 9.72 35.24 10.91
C GLU A 103 9.32 35.95 9.62
N ALA A 104 9.47 35.28 8.47
CA ALA A 104 8.99 35.77 7.19
C ALA A 104 7.46 35.90 7.16
N ILE A 105 6.74 34.91 7.68
CA ILE A 105 5.27 34.95 7.79
C ILE A 105 4.84 36.11 8.70
N GLY A 106 5.50 36.27 9.86
CA GLY A 106 5.21 37.34 10.80
C GLY A 106 5.43 38.73 10.19
N SER A 107 6.53 38.89 9.46
CA SER A 107 6.84 40.11 8.71
C SER A 107 5.81 40.41 7.63
N ARG A 108 5.34 39.39 6.91
CA ARG A 108 4.28 39.53 5.90
C ARG A 108 2.96 40.00 6.52
N ILE A 109 2.53 39.38 7.61
CA ILE A 109 1.30 39.76 8.32
C ILE A 109 1.39 41.21 8.81
N LEU A 110 2.50 41.60 9.42
CA LEU A 110 2.70 42.98 9.89
C LEU A 110 2.67 44.00 8.75
N PHE A 111 3.18 43.63 7.58
CA PHE A 111 3.10 44.46 6.37
C PHE A 111 1.65 44.59 5.86
N GLU A 112 0.91 43.48 5.81
CA GLU A 112 -0.50 43.45 5.36
C GLU A 112 -1.43 44.27 6.25
N LEU A 113 -1.12 44.35 7.56
CA LEU A 113 -1.85 45.21 8.49
C LEU A 113 -1.70 46.72 8.18
N LYS A 114 -0.73 47.11 7.34
CA LYS A 114 -0.47 48.50 6.91
C LYS A 114 -0.34 49.50 8.07
N LEU A 115 0.11 49.02 9.23
CA LEU A 115 0.33 49.86 10.40
C LEU A 115 1.69 50.55 10.27
N GLY A 116 1.77 51.84 10.58
CA GLY A 116 3.05 52.52 10.65
C GLY A 116 3.92 51.91 11.75
N ARG A 117 5.22 51.67 11.50
CA ARG A 117 6.14 51.01 12.47
C ARG A 117 6.20 51.67 13.84
N GLN A 118 5.89 52.97 13.93
CA GLN A 118 5.87 53.73 15.18
C GLN A 118 4.49 53.75 15.86
N ALA A 119 3.44 53.29 15.19
CA ALA A 119 2.10 53.22 15.76
C ALA A 119 2.07 52.23 16.93
N SER A 120 1.36 52.59 18.00
CA SER A 120 1.13 51.71 19.14
C SER A 120 0.48 50.39 18.73
N ALA A 121 -0.44 50.43 17.78
CA ALA A 121 -1.10 49.26 17.20
C ALA A 121 -0.10 48.30 16.53
N TYR A 122 0.90 48.81 15.80
CA TYR A 122 1.93 47.97 15.17
C TYR A 122 2.72 47.21 16.24
N LYS A 123 3.16 47.91 17.29
CA LYS A 123 3.95 47.31 18.38
C LYS A 123 3.13 46.27 19.16
N ALA A 124 1.85 46.54 19.37
CA ALA A 124 0.93 45.58 20.01
C ALA A 124 0.77 44.32 19.15
N ALA A 125 0.50 44.48 17.85
CA ALA A 125 0.36 43.36 16.91
C ALA A 125 1.66 42.54 16.83
N GLN A 126 2.81 43.20 16.71
CA GLN A 126 4.13 42.55 16.68
C GLN A 126 4.38 41.73 17.94
N LYS A 127 4.11 42.30 19.13
CA LYS A 127 4.29 41.61 20.40
C LYS A 127 3.39 40.37 20.50
N SER A 128 2.12 40.50 20.16
CA SER A 128 1.16 39.39 20.20
C SER A 128 1.55 38.29 19.21
N LEU A 129 2.00 38.66 18.00
CA LEU A 129 2.41 37.71 16.97
C LEU A 129 3.68 36.95 17.36
N ASN A 130 4.68 37.63 17.91
CA ASN A 130 5.89 36.99 18.43
C ASN A 130 5.56 36.00 19.55
N ARG A 131 4.65 36.38 20.46
CA ARG A 131 4.18 35.49 21.53
C ARG A 131 3.48 34.26 20.96
N PHE A 132 2.58 34.44 19.98
CA PHE A 132 1.89 33.32 19.34
C PHE A 132 2.86 32.35 18.66
N ILE A 133 3.84 32.85 17.90
CA ILE A 133 4.88 32.02 17.27
C ILE A 133 5.65 31.23 18.33
N GLN A 134 5.98 31.85 19.46
CA GLN A 134 6.67 31.16 20.55
C GLN A 134 5.81 30.05 21.17
N GLU A 135 4.51 30.28 21.38
CA GLU A 135 3.58 29.27 21.89
C GLU A 135 3.43 28.08 20.92
N ILE A 136 3.42 28.34 19.60
CA ILE A 136 3.41 27.28 18.58
C ILE A 136 4.70 26.45 18.62
N LYS A 137 5.86 27.09 18.74
CA LYS A 137 7.15 26.38 18.85
C LYS A 137 7.19 25.51 20.11
N LEU A 138 6.81 26.06 21.26
CA LEU A 138 6.76 25.32 22.53
C LEU A 138 5.79 24.15 22.49
N LEU A 139 4.64 24.30 21.82
CA LEU A 139 3.69 23.20 21.64
C LEU A 139 4.33 22.07 20.83
N VAL A 140 5.04 22.41 19.75
CA VAL A 140 5.74 21.43 18.91
C VAL A 140 6.88 20.73 19.66
N ASP A 141 7.62 21.45 20.50
CA ASP A 141 8.71 20.88 21.31
C ASP A 141 8.19 19.95 22.44
N SER A 142 6.89 19.96 22.72
CA SER A 142 6.27 19.16 23.79
C SER A 142 5.75 17.79 23.36
N PHE A 143 5.83 17.47 22.06
CA PHE A 143 5.49 16.17 21.46
C PHE A 143 6.76 15.41 21.07
#